data_AF-A0A1M7Y1H8-F1
#
_entry.id   AF-A0A1M7Y1H8-F1
#
_cell.length_a   1.000
_cell.length_b   1.000
_cell.length_c   1.000
_cell.angle_alpha   90.00
_cell.angle_beta   90.00
_cell.angle_gamma   90.00
#
_symmetry.space_group_name_H-M   'P 1'
#
loop_
_entity.id
_entity.type
_entity.pdbx_description
1 polymer ?
#
loop_
_entity_poly.entity_id
_entity_poly.type
_entity_poly.pdbx_seq_one_letter_code
_entity_poly.pdbx_strand_id
1 'polypeptide(L)'
;MQAKINEATRQPRKKKRQRSMLPFLLLICSVGGGAVIAFQYFQQKPSEEILVVRENVPVAAQPLPAASLSDGSQQQYNLTSHSPSSQNGSIAIDQGEQSGSISQSELPASQLAVQPEEQQAGTIDQPEAPGSSHQEPSESRAAIEAFYSHLDQQPYVRNFHFDSASNVYFSQLIQKMLDTPPVVSGETNDLFTILQNTAHFFRVVGRQNILAMKAIISHEHQSYEKILSDFYSISKQPDYLRESFSIDLKEDALYDYAGFFLTTMGGRLYLFRRDSSLRMIVSYYSILVVEEAVQSGRNRHGIDIRPAIDNLIGEIENSGNQLQLKEHYLDNLYDLKEKYL
;
A
#
# COMPACT_ATOMS: atom_id res chain seq x y z
N MET A 1 -66.65 -40.13 -49.57
CA MET A 1 -66.39 -39.32 -48.37
C MET A 1 -64.88 -39.08 -48.26
N GLN A 2 -64.45 -38.01 -48.92
CA GLN A 2 -63.09 -37.49 -48.99
C GLN A 2 -63.21 -35.97 -48.81
N ALA A 3 -62.15 -35.37 -48.28
CA ALA A 3 -61.78 -33.95 -48.30
C ALA A 3 -61.79 -33.20 -46.96
N LYS A 4 -60.57 -32.87 -46.52
CA LYS A 4 -60.05 -31.54 -46.15
C LYS A 4 -60.85 -30.71 -45.15
N ILE A 5 -60.18 -30.27 -44.07
CA ILE A 5 -60.01 -28.84 -43.75
C ILE A 5 -58.73 -28.68 -42.92
N ASN A 6 -57.83 -27.85 -43.45
CA ASN A 6 -56.65 -27.30 -42.79
C ASN A 6 -57.09 -26.21 -41.82
N GLU A 7 -56.47 -26.09 -40.65
CA GLU A 7 -56.45 -24.80 -39.95
C GLU A 7 -55.06 -24.49 -39.40
N ALA A 8 -54.55 -23.35 -39.85
CA ALA A 8 -53.18 -22.90 -39.72
C ALA A 8 -53.05 -21.93 -38.53
N THR A 9 -52.23 -22.28 -37.55
CA THR A 9 -51.83 -21.36 -36.47
C THR A 9 -50.68 -20.46 -36.94
N ARG A 10 -51.02 -19.32 -37.55
CA ARG A 10 -50.06 -18.25 -37.85
C ARG A 10 -49.82 -17.41 -36.59
N GLN A 11 -48.63 -17.51 -36.01
CA GLN A 11 -48.18 -16.56 -34.97
C GLN A 11 -47.81 -15.19 -35.59
N PRO A 12 -48.14 -14.07 -34.92
CA PRO A 12 -47.83 -12.73 -35.42
C PRO A 12 -46.35 -12.37 -35.22
N ARG A 13 -45.64 -12.11 -36.33
CA ARG A 13 -44.29 -11.54 -36.32
C ARG A 13 -44.31 -10.11 -35.78
N LYS A 14 -43.76 -9.91 -34.57
CA LYS A 14 -43.51 -8.59 -33.99
C LYS A 14 -42.47 -7.82 -34.83
N LYS A 15 -42.88 -6.75 -35.50
CA LYS A 15 -42.00 -5.81 -36.20
C LYS A 15 -41.13 -5.06 -35.18
N LYS A 16 -39.82 -5.31 -35.19
CA LYS A 16 -38.81 -4.61 -34.39
C LYS A 16 -38.62 -3.21 -34.99
N ARG A 17 -39.17 -2.18 -34.34
CA ARG A 17 -39.01 -0.77 -34.72
C ARG A 17 -37.55 -0.37 -34.42
N GLN A 18 -36.71 -0.27 -35.45
CA GLN A 18 -35.37 0.31 -35.33
C GLN A 18 -35.50 1.78 -34.95
N ARG A 19 -35.17 2.11 -33.71
CA ARG A 19 -34.98 3.50 -33.28
C ARG A 19 -33.66 3.97 -33.86
N SER A 20 -33.73 4.98 -34.72
CA SER A 20 -32.57 5.69 -35.27
C SER A 20 -31.68 6.17 -34.12
N MET A 21 -30.41 5.77 -34.12
CA MET A 21 -29.35 6.16 -33.16
C MET A 21 -28.81 7.59 -33.38
N LEU A 22 -29.29 8.25 -34.44
CA LEU A 22 -28.80 9.56 -34.90
C LEU A 22 -28.97 10.71 -33.87
N PRO A 23 -30.04 10.80 -33.05
CA PRO A 23 -30.12 11.85 -32.03
C PRO A 23 -29.15 11.62 -30.85
N PHE A 24 -28.73 10.38 -30.60
CA PHE A 24 -27.80 10.07 -29.51
C PHE A 24 -26.35 10.45 -29.86
N LEU A 25 -25.95 10.27 -31.13
CA LEU A 25 -24.65 10.69 -31.64
C LEU A 25 -24.49 12.22 -31.64
N LEU A 26 -25.54 12.97 -31.98
CA LEU A 26 -25.49 14.44 -31.95
C LEU A 26 -25.36 15.00 -30.53
N LEU A 27 -25.95 14.33 -29.53
CA LEU A 27 -25.81 14.72 -28.13
C LEU A 27 -24.38 14.48 -27.60
N ILE A 28 -23.74 13.38 -27.98
CA ILE A 28 -22.36 13.07 -27.58
C ILE A 28 -21.37 14.05 -28.21
N CYS A 29 -21.54 14.42 -29.48
CA CYS A 29 -20.69 15.41 -30.13
C CYS A 29 -20.81 16.82 -29.52
N SER A 30 -22.02 17.21 -29.07
CA SER A 30 -22.25 18.49 -28.40
C SER A 30 -21.52 18.59 -27.05
N VAL A 31 -21.62 17.54 -26.22
CA VAL A 31 -20.95 17.51 -24.91
C VAL A 31 -19.42 17.42 -25.06
N GLY A 32 -18.93 16.64 -26.03
CA GLY A 32 -17.50 16.54 -26.33
C GLY A 32 -16.89 17.86 -26.81
N GLY A 33 -17.57 18.60 -27.68
CA GLY A 33 -17.10 19.90 -28.18
C GLY A 33 -16.98 20.95 -27.08
N GLY A 34 -17.94 21.01 -26.15
CA GLY A 34 -17.90 21.94 -25.02
C GLY A 34 -16.71 21.70 -24.07
N ALA A 35 -16.37 20.43 -23.82
CA ALA A 35 -15.24 20.08 -22.96
C ALA A 35 -13.88 20.48 -23.57
N VAL A 36 -13.71 20.34 -24.88
CA VAL A 36 -12.48 20.73 -25.58
C VAL A 36 -12.30 22.25 -25.59
N ILE A 37 -13.38 23.01 -25.81
CA ILE A 37 -13.33 24.48 -25.77
C ILE A 37 -13.05 24.98 -24.36
N ALA A 38 -13.69 24.40 -23.34
CA ALA A 38 -13.41 24.75 -21.94
C ALA A 38 -11.95 24.44 -21.56
N PHE A 39 -11.41 23.29 -21.99
CA PHE A 39 -10.03 22.91 -21.73
C PHE A 39 -9.03 23.87 -22.39
N GLN A 40 -9.27 24.30 -23.64
CA GLN A 40 -8.43 25.29 -24.30
C GLN A 40 -8.51 26.67 -23.63
N TYR A 41 -9.69 27.07 -23.14
CA TYR A 41 -9.86 28.33 -22.41
C TYR A 41 -9.10 28.36 -21.07
N PHE A 42 -9.06 27.24 -20.35
CA PHE A 42 -8.32 27.15 -19.08
C PHE A 42 -6.80 27.11 -19.24
N GLN A 43 -6.29 26.64 -20.39
CA GLN A 43 -4.85 26.65 -20.71
C GLN A 43 -4.33 28.06 -21.06
N GLN A 44 -5.20 28.98 -21.46
CA GLN A 44 -4.79 30.31 -21.94
C GLN A 44 -4.78 31.41 -20.87
N LYS A 45 -5.03 31.13 -19.58
CA LYS A 45 -4.89 32.16 -18.54
C LYS A 45 -3.40 32.37 -18.21
N PRO A 46 -2.78 33.51 -18.59
CA PRO A 46 -1.45 33.85 -18.11
C PRO A 46 -1.52 34.12 -16.60
N SER A 47 -0.54 33.60 -15.86
CA SER A 47 -0.39 33.84 -14.43
C SER A 47 -0.33 35.34 -14.15
N GLU A 48 -1.27 35.85 -13.35
CA GLU A 48 -1.20 37.21 -12.82
C GLU A 48 0.10 37.35 -12.01
N GLU A 49 0.88 38.34 -12.41
CA GLU A 49 2.13 38.75 -11.81
C GLU A 49 1.85 39.27 -10.39
N ILE A 50 2.33 38.54 -9.38
CA ILE A 50 2.21 38.93 -7.97
C ILE A 50 3.09 40.16 -7.75
N LEU A 51 2.43 41.31 -7.59
CA LEU A 51 3.05 42.60 -7.29
C LEU A 51 3.59 42.57 -5.85
N VAL A 52 4.92 42.46 -5.72
CA VAL A 52 5.63 42.51 -4.44
C VAL A 52 5.55 43.94 -3.88
N VAL A 53 4.70 44.15 -2.88
CA VAL A 53 4.69 45.37 -2.07
C VAL A 53 5.91 45.33 -1.14
N ARG A 54 6.89 46.18 -1.44
CA ARG A 54 8.07 46.45 -0.63
C ARG A 54 7.68 47.40 0.51
N GLU A 55 7.46 46.87 1.69
CA GLU A 55 7.22 47.67 2.90
C GLU A 55 8.57 48.15 3.47
N ASN A 56 8.78 49.47 3.44
CA ASN A 56 9.95 50.12 4.02
C ASN A 56 9.76 50.28 5.53
N VAL A 57 10.60 49.60 6.33
CA VAL A 57 10.70 49.84 7.77
C VAL A 57 11.83 50.85 8.04
N PRO A 58 11.58 51.99 8.72
CA PRO A 58 12.65 52.82 9.25
C PRO A 58 13.07 52.35 10.66
N VAL A 59 14.38 52.25 10.83
CA VAL A 59 15.08 52.03 12.09
C VAL A 59 15.17 53.34 12.88
N ALA A 60 14.74 53.35 14.15
CA ALA A 60 15.27 54.23 15.18
C ALA A 60 15.06 53.62 16.58
N ALA A 61 16.16 53.51 17.32
CA ALA A 61 16.27 52.93 18.66
C ALA A 61 15.91 53.92 19.77
N GLN A 62 15.46 53.42 20.94
CA GLN A 62 15.87 53.87 22.27
C GLN A 62 15.48 52.82 23.36
N PRO A 63 16.26 52.67 24.47
CA PRO A 63 16.07 51.60 25.46
C PRO A 63 15.56 52.04 26.85
N LEU A 64 14.87 51.10 27.54
CA LEU A 64 14.71 50.85 29.00
C LEU A 64 13.96 51.90 29.87
N PRO A 65 13.22 51.52 30.96
CA PRO A 65 13.67 50.59 32.01
C PRO A 65 12.64 49.57 32.56
N ALA A 66 13.18 48.69 33.41
CA ALA A 66 12.52 47.60 34.13
C ALA A 66 11.52 48.05 35.20
N ALA A 67 10.43 47.28 35.37
CA ALA A 67 9.73 47.12 36.64
C ALA A 67 8.91 45.80 36.69
N SER A 68 9.32 44.98 37.65
CA SER A 68 8.69 43.90 38.40
C SER A 68 7.16 43.78 38.54
N LEU A 69 6.75 42.49 38.66
CA LEU A 69 5.81 41.86 39.61
C LEU A 69 4.33 41.62 39.24
N SER A 70 3.91 40.39 39.63
CA SER A 70 2.55 39.87 39.92
C SER A 70 1.62 39.62 38.72
N ASP A 71 0.70 38.67 38.71
CA ASP A 71 0.35 37.46 39.47
C ASP A 71 -0.92 36.93 38.74
N GLY A 72 -1.17 35.63 38.79
CA GLY A 72 -2.48 34.99 38.64
C GLY A 72 -3.36 35.31 37.41
N SER A 73 -3.55 34.34 36.52
CA SER A 73 -4.82 33.61 36.47
C SER A 73 -4.83 32.53 35.38
N GLN A 74 -5.17 31.32 35.82
CA GLN A 74 -5.53 30.19 34.99
C GLN A 74 -6.89 30.45 34.32
N GLN A 75 -7.02 30.09 33.05
CA GLN A 75 -8.33 29.77 32.48
C GLN A 75 -8.31 28.35 31.92
N GLN A 76 -8.90 27.49 32.73
CA GLN A 76 -9.24 26.09 32.50
C GLN A 76 -10.54 26.06 31.70
N TYR A 77 -10.47 25.59 30.45
CA TYR A 77 -11.68 25.30 29.66
C TYR A 77 -12.25 23.95 30.08
N ASN A 78 -13.30 23.99 30.91
CA ASN A 78 -14.21 22.86 31.14
C ASN A 78 -15.09 22.68 29.90
N LEU A 79 -15.00 21.53 29.23
CA LEU A 79 -16.04 21.07 28.30
C LEU A 79 -16.89 20.00 28.98
N THR A 80 -18.14 20.37 29.18
CA THR A 80 -19.20 19.61 29.81
C THR A 80 -19.63 18.42 28.94
N SER A 81 -19.65 17.25 29.56
CA SER A 81 -20.22 16.01 29.04
C SER A 81 -21.75 16.08 28.93
N HIS A 82 -22.30 15.74 27.76
CA HIS A 82 -23.70 15.36 27.60
C HIS A 82 -23.78 13.97 26.97
N SER A 83 -24.11 12.99 27.82
CA SER A 83 -24.69 11.70 27.42
C SER A 83 -26.20 11.83 27.27
N PRO A 84 -26.81 11.02 26.39
CA PRO A 84 -28.11 10.45 26.68
C PRO A 84 -28.03 8.92 26.72
N SER A 85 -28.53 8.41 27.84
CA SER A 85 -28.91 7.05 28.15
C SER A 85 -30.18 6.59 27.40
N SER A 86 -30.25 5.29 27.09
CA SER A 86 -31.44 4.40 26.95
C SER A 86 -31.24 3.46 25.73
N GLN A 87 -31.57 2.18 25.72
CA GLN A 87 -32.27 1.30 26.66
C GLN A 87 -32.02 -0.16 26.25
N ASN A 88 -32.20 -1.04 27.23
CA ASN A 88 -32.17 -2.50 27.19
C ASN A 88 -33.00 -3.16 26.08
N GLY A 89 -32.53 -4.35 25.68
CA GLY A 89 -33.31 -5.35 24.95
C GLY A 89 -32.63 -6.72 24.96
N SER A 90 -32.63 -7.40 26.11
CA SER A 90 -32.29 -8.82 26.23
C SER A 90 -33.50 -9.68 25.86
N ILE A 91 -33.32 -10.65 24.96
CA ILE A 91 -34.13 -11.88 24.92
C ILE A 91 -33.16 -13.04 24.74
N ALA A 92 -33.31 -14.04 25.60
CA ALA A 92 -32.57 -15.29 25.61
C ALA A 92 -33.54 -16.46 25.41
N ILE A 93 -32.96 -17.58 24.98
CA ILE A 93 -33.41 -18.98 25.08
C ILE A 93 -34.42 -19.44 24.02
N ASP A 94 -34.01 -20.35 23.14
CA ASP A 94 -34.53 -21.73 23.19
C ASP A 94 -33.58 -22.76 22.57
N GLN A 95 -33.37 -23.86 23.29
CA GLN A 95 -32.62 -25.06 22.91
C GLN A 95 -33.64 -26.15 22.58
N GLY A 96 -33.42 -26.89 21.49
CA GLY A 96 -34.23 -28.05 21.12
C GLY A 96 -33.34 -29.16 20.56
N GLU A 97 -33.33 -30.28 21.29
CA GLU A 97 -32.58 -31.53 21.11
C GLU A 97 -32.91 -32.33 19.84
N GLN A 98 -31.95 -33.14 19.37
CA GLN A 98 -32.04 -34.59 19.10
C GLN A 98 -30.73 -35.04 18.41
N SER A 99 -29.80 -35.76 19.05
CA SER A 99 -29.79 -37.18 19.45
C SER A 99 -29.63 -38.18 18.29
N GLY A 100 -28.54 -38.96 18.37
CA GLY A 100 -28.43 -40.28 17.75
C GLY A 100 -27.15 -40.57 16.95
N SER A 101 -26.13 -41.15 17.60
CA SER A 101 -25.61 -42.48 17.20
C SER A 101 -24.38 -42.88 18.03
N ILE A 102 -24.47 -44.10 18.57
CA ILE A 102 -23.46 -44.86 19.31
C ILE A 102 -22.77 -45.79 18.30
N SER A 103 -21.44 -45.95 18.37
CA SER A 103 -20.79 -47.28 18.40
C SER A 103 -19.28 -47.20 18.67
N GLN A 104 -18.89 -48.01 19.65
CA GLN A 104 -17.55 -48.37 20.07
C GLN A 104 -16.97 -49.48 19.18
N SER A 105 -15.64 -49.51 19.04
CA SER A 105 -14.79 -50.73 19.01
C SER A 105 -13.35 -50.28 18.75
N GLU A 106 -12.50 -50.16 19.77
CA GLU A 106 -11.59 -51.19 20.31
C GLU A 106 -10.47 -51.67 19.35
N LEU A 107 -9.24 -51.51 19.86
CA LEU A 107 -7.94 -51.92 19.34
C LEU A 107 -7.82 -53.46 19.25
N PRO A 108 -6.73 -53.97 18.62
CA PRO A 108 -5.65 -54.42 19.48
C PRO A 108 -4.24 -54.08 18.96
N ALA A 109 -3.34 -53.95 19.94
CA ALA A 109 -1.89 -53.89 19.78
C ALA A 109 -1.30 -55.28 19.50
N SER A 110 -0.16 -55.32 18.80
CA SER A 110 0.87 -56.33 19.02
C SER A 110 2.26 -55.76 18.74
N GLN A 111 3.13 -56.07 19.70
CA GLN A 111 4.53 -55.69 19.88
C GLN A 111 5.45 -56.33 18.85
N LEU A 112 6.60 -55.71 18.61
CA LEU A 112 7.91 -56.39 18.67
C LEU A 112 9.01 -55.36 18.93
N ALA A 113 9.81 -55.65 19.95
CA ALA A 113 10.98 -54.91 20.40
C ALA A 113 12.23 -55.29 19.60
N VAL A 114 13.24 -54.43 19.58
CA VAL A 114 14.67 -54.67 19.95
C VAL A 114 15.47 -53.36 19.80
N GLN A 115 16.32 -53.07 20.80
CA GLN A 115 17.23 -51.93 20.95
C GLN A 115 18.63 -52.23 20.30
N PRO A 116 19.74 -51.53 20.62
CA PRO A 116 20.19 -50.24 20.09
C PRO A 116 21.62 -50.33 19.47
N GLU A 117 22.07 -49.33 18.72
CA GLU A 117 23.50 -49.11 18.50
C GLU A 117 23.84 -47.61 18.51
N GLU A 118 25.00 -47.33 19.08
CA GLU A 118 25.51 -46.06 19.59
C GLU A 118 26.37 -45.31 18.54
N GLN A 119 26.43 -43.98 18.71
CA GLN A 119 27.49 -43.05 18.30
C GLN A 119 27.60 -42.66 16.81
N GLN A 120 27.34 -41.38 16.51
CA GLN A 120 28.40 -40.36 16.54
C GLN A 120 27.82 -38.95 16.36
N ALA A 121 28.40 -38.01 17.13
CA ALA A 121 28.16 -36.59 17.06
C ALA A 121 28.72 -35.99 15.76
N GLY A 122 27.94 -35.13 15.12
CA GLY A 122 28.36 -34.30 14.01
C GLY A 122 27.40 -33.12 13.85
N THR A 123 27.89 -31.94 14.21
CA THR A 123 27.50 -30.59 13.80
C THR A 123 26.07 -30.37 13.27
N ILE A 124 25.28 -29.61 14.03
CA ILE A 124 24.03 -28.99 13.56
C ILE A 124 24.42 -27.91 12.55
N ASP A 125 24.39 -28.25 11.27
CA ASP A 125 24.19 -27.26 10.21
C ASP A 125 22.72 -26.82 10.27
N GLN A 126 22.53 -25.51 10.40
CA GLN A 126 21.23 -24.88 10.16
C GLN A 126 20.78 -25.20 8.73
N PRO A 127 19.50 -25.49 8.48
CA PRO A 127 19.00 -25.52 7.12
C PRO A 127 19.02 -24.08 6.60
N GLU A 128 19.91 -23.79 5.65
CA GLU A 128 19.77 -22.66 4.75
C GLU A 128 18.39 -22.74 4.10
N ALA A 129 17.62 -21.66 4.25
CA ALA A 129 16.34 -21.50 3.58
C ALA A 129 16.55 -21.52 2.05
N PRO A 130 15.76 -22.29 1.28
CA PRO A 130 15.96 -22.39 -0.15
C PRO A 130 15.36 -21.18 -0.87
N GLY A 131 16.11 -20.64 -1.84
CA GLY A 131 15.48 -20.09 -3.05
C GLY A 131 15.34 -18.58 -3.18
N SER A 132 16.12 -17.76 -2.49
CA SER A 132 16.28 -16.37 -2.89
C SER A 132 17.24 -16.29 -4.08
N SER A 133 16.81 -15.63 -5.16
CA SER A 133 17.75 -15.03 -6.10
C SER A 133 18.46 -13.86 -5.41
N HIS A 134 19.27 -14.15 -4.39
CA HIS A 134 20.13 -13.17 -3.76
C HIS A 134 21.19 -12.80 -4.77
N GLN A 135 20.92 -11.75 -5.54
CA GLN A 135 22.02 -10.97 -6.05
C GLN A 135 22.85 -10.49 -4.88
N GLU A 136 24.16 -10.61 -5.04
CA GLU A 136 25.10 -10.14 -4.03
C GLU A 136 24.79 -8.66 -3.72
N PRO A 137 24.81 -8.25 -2.44
CA PRO A 137 24.45 -6.89 -2.03
C PRO A 137 25.20 -5.78 -2.78
N SER A 138 26.41 -6.08 -3.24
CA SER A 138 27.24 -5.21 -4.08
C SER A 138 26.64 -4.99 -5.48
N GLU A 139 26.02 -6.00 -6.07
CA GLU A 139 25.32 -5.90 -7.37
C GLU A 139 24.04 -5.07 -7.25
N SER A 140 23.22 -5.32 -6.21
CA SER A 140 22.01 -4.53 -5.97
C SER A 140 22.34 -3.06 -5.71
N ARG A 141 23.44 -2.78 -5.00
CA ARG A 141 23.95 -1.40 -4.83
C ARG A 141 24.27 -0.75 -6.17
N ALA A 142 25.09 -1.41 -6.99
CA ALA A 142 25.50 -0.87 -8.29
C ALA A 142 24.29 -0.63 -9.21
N ALA A 143 23.29 -1.52 -9.16
CA ALA A 143 22.04 -1.37 -9.90
C ALA A 143 21.25 -0.12 -9.48
N ILE A 144 21.12 0.14 -8.17
CA ILE A 144 20.42 1.32 -7.65
C ILE A 144 21.17 2.61 -7.99
N GLU A 145 22.51 2.64 -7.83
CA GLU A 145 23.33 3.80 -8.20
C GLU A 145 23.24 4.10 -9.71
N ALA A 146 23.28 3.05 -10.55
CA ALA A 146 23.09 3.17 -11.99
C ALA A 146 21.69 3.68 -12.34
N PHE A 147 20.66 3.23 -11.62
CA PHE A 147 19.29 3.72 -11.80
C PHE A 147 19.17 5.21 -11.48
N TYR A 148 19.73 5.68 -10.36
CA TYR A 148 19.73 7.13 -10.06
C TYR A 148 20.50 7.94 -11.10
N SER A 149 21.65 7.44 -11.55
CA SER A 149 22.44 8.08 -12.61
C SER A 149 21.69 8.14 -13.94
N HIS A 150 20.88 7.13 -14.24
CA HIS A 150 19.96 7.12 -15.38
C HIS A 150 18.86 8.16 -15.20
N LEU A 151 18.22 8.24 -14.04
CA LEU A 151 17.16 9.22 -13.74
C LEU A 151 17.63 10.68 -13.93
N ASP A 152 18.84 11.01 -13.51
CA ASP A 152 19.43 12.35 -13.68
C ASP A 152 19.56 12.78 -15.16
N GLN A 153 19.57 11.82 -16.08
CA GLN A 153 19.64 12.05 -17.52
C GLN A 153 18.27 12.20 -18.16
N GLN A 154 17.19 11.79 -17.48
CA GLN A 154 15.88 11.70 -18.09
C GLN A 154 15.15 13.05 -18.15
N PRO A 155 14.55 13.42 -19.30
CA PRO A 155 13.81 14.68 -19.44
C PRO A 155 12.64 14.81 -18.46
N TYR A 156 11.93 13.71 -18.19
CA TYR A 156 10.77 13.72 -17.30
C TYR A 156 11.15 13.92 -15.82
N VAL A 157 12.42 13.72 -15.45
CA VAL A 157 12.94 14.02 -14.10
C VAL A 157 13.43 15.47 -14.03
N ARG A 158 14.18 15.92 -15.06
CA ARG A 158 14.73 17.29 -15.12
C ARG A 158 13.66 18.38 -15.02
N ASN A 159 12.46 18.11 -15.52
CA ASN A 159 11.32 19.04 -15.42
C ASN A 159 10.92 19.37 -13.97
N PHE A 160 11.30 18.55 -12.99
CA PHE A 160 11.02 18.80 -11.58
C PHE A 160 12.08 19.70 -10.90
N HIS A 161 13.19 20.00 -11.58
CA HIS A 161 14.25 20.92 -11.13
C HIS A 161 14.72 20.66 -9.70
N PHE A 162 15.19 19.44 -9.42
CA PHE A 162 15.76 19.12 -8.12
C PHE A 162 17.05 19.91 -7.86
N ASP A 163 17.23 20.38 -6.63
CA ASP A 163 18.42 21.14 -6.21
C ASP A 163 19.68 20.27 -6.03
N SER A 164 19.54 18.95 -6.18
CA SER A 164 20.60 17.95 -6.00
C SER A 164 20.38 16.74 -6.92
N ALA A 165 21.41 15.89 -7.03
CA ALA A 165 21.32 14.63 -7.76
C ALA A 165 20.22 13.71 -7.21
N SER A 166 19.62 12.88 -8.08
CA SER A 166 18.45 12.07 -7.73
C SER A 166 18.72 11.15 -6.54
N ASN A 167 19.92 10.56 -6.43
CA ASN A 167 20.28 9.70 -5.30
C ASN A 167 20.18 10.44 -3.96
N VAL A 168 20.74 11.64 -3.86
CA VAL A 168 20.70 12.46 -2.64
C VAL A 168 19.27 12.91 -2.35
N TYR A 169 18.59 13.43 -3.38
CA TYR A 169 17.24 13.96 -3.25
C TYR A 169 16.22 12.89 -2.78
N PHE A 170 16.19 11.73 -3.43
CA PHE A 170 15.26 10.66 -3.06
C PHE A 170 15.65 9.98 -1.75
N SER A 171 16.94 9.90 -1.42
CA SER A 171 17.35 9.36 -0.13
C SER A 171 16.91 10.24 1.03
N GLN A 172 17.03 11.57 0.90
CA GLN A 172 16.46 12.51 1.87
C GLN A 172 14.94 12.37 1.98
N LEU A 173 14.26 12.11 0.86
CA LEU A 173 12.82 11.91 0.86
C LEU A 173 12.42 10.60 1.58
N ILE A 174 13.16 9.53 1.33
CA ILE A 174 13.00 8.25 2.04
C ILE A 174 13.25 8.45 3.53
N GLN A 175 14.33 9.12 3.91
CA GLN A 175 14.64 9.43 5.30
C GLN A 175 13.49 10.21 5.97
N LYS A 176 12.97 11.25 5.29
CA LYS A 176 11.82 12.03 5.78
C LYS A 176 10.59 11.15 6.02
N MET A 177 10.34 10.17 5.15
CA MET A 177 9.24 9.21 5.34
C MET A 177 9.50 8.32 6.55
N LEU A 178 10.69 7.75 6.68
CA LEU A 178 11.06 6.90 7.82
C LEU A 178 10.99 7.63 9.16
N ASP A 179 11.28 8.92 9.18
CA ASP A 179 11.17 9.77 10.38
C ASP A 179 9.73 10.17 10.71
N THR A 180 8.78 9.92 9.81
CA THR A 180 7.36 10.24 9.99
C THR A 180 6.46 9.06 9.59
N PRO A 181 6.50 7.93 10.32
CA PRO A 181 5.69 6.77 10.00
C PRO A 181 4.18 7.06 10.15
N PRO A 182 3.33 6.34 9.41
CA PRO A 182 1.88 6.41 9.53
C PRO A 182 1.39 5.72 10.83
N VAL A 183 0.12 5.95 11.20
CA VAL A 183 -0.49 5.25 12.35
C VAL A 183 -1.09 3.94 11.85
N VAL A 184 -0.65 2.80 12.40
CA VAL A 184 -1.13 1.47 11.97
C VAL A 184 -2.29 0.99 12.83
N SER A 185 -2.09 0.88 14.14
CA SER A 185 -3.12 0.38 15.06
C SER A 185 -4.14 1.45 15.44
N GLY A 186 -5.41 1.04 15.50
CA GLY A 186 -6.49 1.92 15.96
C GLY A 186 -6.86 3.03 14.98
N GLU A 187 -6.50 2.93 13.70
CA GLU A 187 -6.90 3.91 12.67
C GLU A 187 -8.41 4.15 12.70
N THR A 188 -9.21 3.09 12.78
CA THR A 188 -10.68 3.16 12.75
C THR A 188 -11.31 3.68 14.05
N ASN A 189 -10.52 3.88 15.11
CA ASN A 189 -11.03 4.34 16.39
C ASN A 189 -11.31 5.84 16.40
N ASP A 190 -10.69 6.59 15.49
CA ASP A 190 -10.84 8.04 15.38
C ASP A 190 -10.82 8.49 13.92
N LEU A 191 -11.84 9.27 13.54
CA LEU A 191 -11.97 9.85 12.22
C LEU A 191 -10.74 10.69 11.85
N PHE A 192 -10.15 11.41 12.81
CA PHE A 192 -8.97 12.22 12.52
C PHE A 192 -7.78 11.38 12.06
N THR A 193 -7.55 10.21 12.68
CA THR A 193 -6.49 9.27 12.27
C THR A 193 -6.72 8.73 10.86
N ILE A 194 -7.96 8.38 10.50
CA ILE A 194 -8.31 7.98 9.12
C ILE A 194 -7.94 9.07 8.13
N LEU A 195 -8.31 10.33 8.41
CA LEU A 195 -7.98 11.46 7.52
C LEU A 195 -6.47 11.67 7.44
N GLN A 196 -5.76 11.60 8.56
CA GLN A 196 -4.30 11.75 8.63
C GLN A 196 -3.59 10.68 7.79
N ASN A 197 -4.00 9.42 7.92
CA ASN A 197 -3.46 8.32 7.14
C ASN A 197 -3.79 8.45 5.64
N THR A 198 -5.01 8.85 5.30
CA THR A 198 -5.44 9.04 3.90
C THR A 198 -4.65 10.14 3.18
N ALA A 199 -4.17 11.15 3.93
CA ALA A 199 -3.36 12.25 3.43
C ALA A 199 -1.85 12.09 3.73
N HIS A 200 -1.40 10.94 4.28
CA HIS A 200 -0.07 10.76 4.84
C HIS A 200 1.06 11.18 3.90
N PHE A 201 1.16 10.58 2.71
CA PHE A 201 2.21 10.92 1.75
C PHE A 201 2.13 12.38 1.31
N PHE A 202 0.92 12.92 1.11
CA PHE A 202 0.80 14.33 0.71
C PHE A 202 1.35 15.27 1.79
N ARG A 203 1.09 14.98 3.06
CA ARG A 203 1.58 15.74 4.20
C ARG A 203 3.10 15.60 4.39
N VAL A 204 3.62 14.39 4.24
CA VAL A 204 5.04 14.08 4.50
C VAL A 204 5.92 14.53 3.33
N VAL A 205 5.66 14.05 2.12
CA VAL A 205 6.53 14.30 0.97
C VAL A 205 6.10 15.50 0.13
N GLY A 206 4.86 15.96 0.25
CA GLY A 206 4.36 17.10 -0.51
C GLY A 206 3.92 16.77 -1.93
N ARG A 207 3.16 17.70 -2.51
CA ARG A 207 2.54 17.54 -3.85
C ARG A 207 3.57 17.35 -4.95
N GLN A 208 4.62 18.18 -4.97
CA GLN A 208 5.61 18.18 -6.05
C GLN A 208 6.33 16.84 -6.13
N ASN A 209 6.70 16.29 -4.98
CA ASN A 209 7.42 15.02 -4.89
C ASN A 209 6.51 13.84 -5.28
N ILE A 210 5.22 13.91 -4.94
CA ILE A 210 4.22 12.93 -5.43
C ILE A 210 4.12 12.96 -6.96
N LEU A 211 4.11 14.15 -7.57
CA LEU A 211 4.06 14.27 -9.02
C LEU A 211 5.34 13.74 -9.67
N ALA A 212 6.50 14.01 -9.06
CA ALA A 212 7.78 13.48 -9.50
C ALA A 212 7.84 11.96 -9.44
N MET A 213 7.49 11.36 -8.30
CA MET A 213 7.45 9.91 -8.15
C MET A 213 6.46 9.27 -9.12
N LYS A 214 5.29 9.90 -9.32
CA LYS A 214 4.30 9.43 -10.30
C LYS A 214 4.89 9.45 -11.72
N ALA A 215 5.60 10.52 -12.09
CA ALA A 215 6.24 10.62 -13.40
C ALA A 215 7.33 9.56 -13.57
N ILE A 216 8.16 9.31 -12.55
CA ILE A 216 9.19 8.27 -12.60
C ILE A 216 8.54 6.90 -12.79
N ILE A 217 7.60 6.53 -11.92
CA ILE A 217 6.91 5.23 -11.98
C ILE A 217 6.24 5.03 -13.35
N SER A 218 5.66 6.08 -13.94
CA SER A 218 4.98 5.96 -15.23
C SER A 218 5.89 5.82 -16.45
N HIS A 219 7.18 6.16 -16.32
CA HIS A 219 8.16 6.04 -17.41
C HIS A 219 9.08 4.84 -17.20
N GLU A 220 9.33 4.45 -15.95
CA GLU A 220 10.24 3.38 -15.55
C GLU A 220 9.52 2.05 -15.31
N HIS A 221 8.41 1.81 -16.03
CA HIS A 221 7.55 0.65 -15.83
C HIS A 221 8.26 -0.71 -15.94
N GLN A 222 9.35 -0.77 -16.72
CA GLN A 222 10.10 -2.01 -16.94
C GLN A 222 11.20 -2.25 -15.89
N SER A 223 11.60 -1.22 -15.14
CA SER A 223 12.76 -1.28 -14.25
C SER A 223 12.36 -1.28 -12.78
N TYR A 224 11.24 -0.64 -12.40
CA TYR A 224 10.90 -0.46 -10.99
C TYR A 224 10.71 -1.76 -10.20
N GLU A 225 10.24 -2.85 -10.84
CA GLU A 225 10.09 -4.15 -10.18
C GLU A 225 11.43 -4.68 -9.70
N LYS A 226 12.43 -4.65 -10.58
CA LYS A 226 13.78 -5.08 -10.24
C LYS A 226 14.43 -4.15 -9.22
N ILE A 227 14.28 -2.84 -9.40
CA ILE A 227 14.84 -1.84 -8.48
C ILE A 227 14.24 -1.97 -7.07
N LEU A 228 12.93 -2.24 -6.94
CA LEU A 228 12.31 -2.50 -5.63
C LEU A 228 12.85 -3.78 -4.99
N SER A 229 13.12 -4.82 -5.80
CA SER A 229 13.79 -6.02 -5.32
C SER A 229 15.20 -5.72 -4.79
N ASP A 230 15.97 -4.93 -5.53
CA ASP A 230 17.32 -4.52 -5.12
C ASP A 230 17.26 -3.70 -3.82
N PHE A 231 16.31 -2.76 -3.71
CA PHE A 231 16.07 -1.99 -2.49
C PHE A 231 15.72 -2.89 -1.30
N TYR A 232 14.87 -3.88 -1.51
CA TYR A 232 14.52 -4.84 -0.46
C TYR A 232 15.74 -5.66 -0.02
N SER A 233 16.55 -6.16 -0.96
CA SER A 233 17.79 -6.89 -0.65
C SER A 233 18.76 -6.05 0.17
N ILE A 234 19.03 -4.81 -0.22
CA ILE A 234 19.94 -3.93 0.54
C ILE A 234 19.35 -3.45 1.86
N SER A 235 18.02 -3.46 2.02
CA SER A 235 17.37 -3.10 3.30
C SER A 235 17.74 -4.02 4.46
N LYS A 236 18.21 -5.24 4.15
CA LYS A 236 18.74 -6.20 5.13
C LYS A 236 20.12 -5.83 5.65
N GLN A 237 20.74 -4.80 5.08
CA GLN A 237 22.09 -4.37 5.42
C GLN A 237 22.09 -2.86 5.71
N PRO A 238 21.65 -2.46 6.92
CA PRO A 238 21.42 -1.04 7.25
C PRO A 238 22.68 -0.18 7.15
N ASP A 239 23.87 -0.75 7.37
CA ASP A 239 25.14 -0.03 7.23
C ASP A 239 25.36 0.48 5.80
N TYR A 240 24.99 -0.30 4.78
CA TYR A 240 25.12 0.11 3.38
C TYR A 240 24.18 1.27 3.01
N LEU A 241 22.94 1.21 3.49
CA LEU A 241 21.97 2.29 3.29
C LEU A 241 22.48 3.59 3.92
N ARG A 242 23.10 3.50 5.10
CA ARG A 242 23.69 4.64 5.78
C ARG A 242 24.89 5.21 5.01
N GLU A 243 25.81 4.36 4.57
CA GLU A 243 27.04 4.81 3.90
C GLU A 243 26.79 5.33 2.48
N SER A 244 25.96 4.64 1.69
CA SER A 244 25.80 4.92 0.26
C SER A 244 24.68 5.91 -0.04
N PHE A 245 23.65 5.91 0.80
CA PHE A 245 22.43 6.70 0.58
C PHE A 245 22.13 7.67 1.73
N SER A 246 22.90 7.66 2.83
CA SER A 246 22.59 8.46 4.02
C SER A 246 21.19 8.19 4.58
N ILE A 247 20.72 6.93 4.45
CA ILE A 247 19.44 6.47 4.97
C ILE A 247 19.69 5.71 6.27
N ASP A 248 19.11 6.20 7.36
CA ASP A 248 19.05 5.51 8.64
C ASP A 248 17.76 4.67 8.71
N LEU A 249 17.88 3.41 8.30
CA LEU A 249 16.73 2.51 8.25
C LEU A 249 16.32 2.07 9.66
N LYS A 250 15.25 2.68 10.16
CA LYS A 250 14.57 2.23 11.39
C LYS A 250 13.66 1.08 11.04
N GLU A 251 14.00 -0.13 11.50
CA GLU A 251 13.19 -1.34 11.23
C GLU A 251 11.73 -1.19 11.67
N ASP A 252 11.51 -0.49 12.79
CA ASP A 252 10.20 -0.11 13.30
C ASP A 252 9.39 0.72 12.28
N ALA A 253 10.02 1.71 11.65
CA ALA A 253 9.35 2.54 10.65
C ALA A 253 9.01 1.74 9.39
N LEU A 254 9.93 0.86 8.96
CA LEU A 254 9.69 -0.03 7.83
C LEU A 254 8.50 -0.98 8.10
N TYR A 255 8.47 -1.56 9.30
CA TYR A 255 7.35 -2.37 9.78
C TYR A 255 6.04 -1.58 9.84
N ASP A 256 6.05 -0.33 10.29
CA ASP A 256 4.86 0.53 10.29
C ASP A 256 4.34 0.81 8.89
N TYR A 257 5.23 1.05 7.92
CA TYR A 257 4.82 1.23 6.53
C TYR A 257 4.25 -0.06 5.91
N ALA A 258 4.85 -1.20 6.21
CA ALA A 258 4.33 -2.49 5.76
C ALA A 258 2.93 -2.76 6.34
N GLY A 259 2.76 -2.53 7.65
CA GLY A 259 1.45 -2.63 8.28
C GLY A 259 0.44 -1.63 7.73
N PHE A 260 0.85 -0.39 7.50
CA PHE A 260 0.02 0.63 6.87
C PHE A 260 -0.54 0.17 5.53
N PHE A 261 0.30 -0.37 4.64
CA PHE A 261 -0.16 -0.84 3.34
C PHE A 261 -1.08 -2.06 3.41
N LEU A 262 -0.83 -2.98 4.34
CA LEU A 262 -1.58 -4.24 4.43
C LEU A 262 -2.91 -4.09 5.18
N THR A 263 -2.95 -3.31 6.27
CA THR A 263 -4.06 -3.34 7.22
C THR A 263 -4.89 -2.06 7.28
N THR A 264 -4.31 -0.89 6.98
CA THR A 264 -5.01 0.39 7.12
C THR A 264 -5.85 0.74 5.89
N MET A 265 -6.96 1.46 6.10
CA MET A 265 -7.75 2.02 5.01
C MET A 265 -6.95 3.03 4.20
N GLY A 266 -6.20 3.92 4.86
CA GLY A 266 -5.38 4.93 4.18
C GLY A 266 -4.35 4.31 3.24
N GLY A 267 -3.59 3.31 3.72
CA GLY A 267 -2.56 2.63 2.93
C GLY A 267 -3.13 1.85 1.75
N ARG A 268 -4.21 1.07 1.98
CA ARG A 268 -4.89 0.35 0.90
C ARG A 268 -5.44 1.30 -0.17
N LEU A 269 -6.01 2.44 0.22
CA LEU A 269 -6.48 3.47 -0.73
C LEU A 269 -5.34 4.11 -1.54
N TYR A 270 -4.12 4.18 -1.01
CA TYR A 270 -2.96 4.58 -1.82
C TYR A 270 -2.63 3.54 -2.88
N LEU A 271 -2.58 2.26 -2.51
CA LEU A 271 -2.28 1.17 -3.43
C LEU A 271 -3.34 1.03 -4.54
N PHE A 272 -4.63 1.15 -4.20
CA PHE A 272 -5.71 1.10 -5.21
C PHE A 272 -5.69 2.25 -6.22
N ARG A 273 -4.92 3.33 -5.96
CA ARG A 273 -4.70 4.43 -6.90
C ARG A 273 -3.43 4.25 -7.75
N ARG A 274 -2.78 3.09 -7.68
CA ARG A 274 -1.63 2.71 -8.49
C ARG A 274 -2.01 1.60 -9.46
N ASP A 275 -1.16 1.37 -10.44
CA ASP A 275 -1.28 0.22 -11.32
C ASP A 275 -1.18 -1.08 -10.52
N SER A 276 -1.78 -2.15 -11.06
CA SER A 276 -1.83 -3.47 -10.43
C SER A 276 -0.44 -4.01 -10.12
N SER A 277 0.51 -3.87 -11.04
CA SER A 277 1.89 -4.35 -10.86
C SER A 277 2.56 -3.73 -9.64
N LEU A 278 2.58 -2.39 -9.53
CA LEU A 278 3.16 -1.72 -8.37
C LEU A 278 2.42 -2.08 -7.07
N ARG A 279 1.08 -2.19 -7.11
CA ARG A 279 0.28 -2.61 -5.95
C ARG A 279 0.67 -4.01 -5.47
N MET A 280 0.83 -4.97 -6.37
CA MET A 280 1.23 -6.34 -6.03
C MET A 280 2.65 -6.37 -5.45
N ILE A 281 3.60 -5.67 -6.07
CA ILE A 281 5.00 -5.62 -5.62
C ILE A 281 5.13 -4.99 -4.23
N VAL A 282 4.46 -3.85 -3.99
CA VAL A 282 4.47 -3.21 -2.67
C VAL A 282 3.81 -4.11 -1.62
N SER A 283 2.72 -4.80 -1.98
CA SER A 283 2.06 -5.74 -1.07
C SER A 283 2.96 -6.92 -0.74
N TYR A 284 3.65 -7.48 -1.73
CA TYR A 284 4.61 -8.58 -1.57
C TYR A 284 5.72 -8.22 -0.57
N TYR A 285 6.44 -7.11 -0.81
CA TYR A 285 7.51 -6.71 0.11
C TYR A 285 6.99 -6.30 1.48
N SER A 286 5.76 -5.76 1.57
CA SER A 286 5.14 -5.49 2.88
C SER A 286 4.88 -6.79 3.66
N ILE A 287 4.45 -7.87 3.00
CA ILE A 287 4.30 -9.19 3.64
C ILE A 287 5.65 -9.67 4.17
N LEU A 288 6.71 -9.59 3.36
CA LEU A 288 8.04 -10.04 3.78
C LEU A 288 8.60 -9.25 4.97
N VAL A 289 8.36 -7.94 5.02
CA VAL A 289 8.76 -7.09 6.17
C VAL A 289 8.00 -7.49 7.43
N VAL A 290 6.68 -7.70 7.35
CA VAL A 290 5.90 -8.14 8.51
C VAL A 290 6.32 -9.54 8.94
N GLU A 291 6.59 -10.43 8.00
CA GLU A 291 7.08 -11.78 8.26
C GLU A 291 8.38 -11.79 9.05
N GLU A 292 9.37 -10.99 8.64
CA GLU A 292 10.62 -10.84 9.37
C GLU A 292 10.40 -10.31 10.80
N ALA A 293 9.48 -9.36 10.96
CA ALA A 293 9.10 -8.87 12.28
C ALA A 293 8.42 -9.96 13.12
N VAL A 294 7.61 -10.84 12.53
CA VAL A 294 7.03 -12.01 13.21
C VAL A 294 8.14 -12.97 13.66
N GLN A 295 9.05 -13.35 12.78
CA GLN A 295 10.17 -14.24 13.08
C GLN A 295 11.09 -13.68 14.17
N SER A 296 11.28 -12.36 14.18
CA SER A 296 12.10 -11.65 15.17
C SER A 296 11.38 -11.35 16.49
N GLY A 297 10.09 -11.72 16.64
CA GLY A 297 9.29 -11.40 17.83
C GLY A 297 8.94 -9.91 17.98
N ARG A 298 8.99 -9.14 16.90
CA ARG A 298 8.75 -7.68 16.84
C ARG A 298 7.42 -7.29 16.16
N ASN A 299 6.49 -8.23 16.02
CA ASN A 299 5.14 -7.96 15.47
C ASN A 299 4.26 -7.19 16.46
N ARG A 300 4.62 -5.93 16.76
CA ARG A 300 3.99 -5.10 17.81
C ARG A 300 2.52 -4.76 17.57
N HIS A 301 2.08 -4.71 16.30
CA HIS A 301 0.69 -4.43 15.94
C HIS A 301 -0.15 -5.69 15.83
N GLY A 302 0.44 -6.88 16.03
CA GLY A 302 -0.28 -8.17 15.94
C GLY A 302 -0.84 -8.44 14.55
N ILE A 303 -0.11 -8.04 13.50
CA ILE A 303 -0.58 -8.17 12.12
C ILE A 303 -0.61 -9.65 11.74
N ASP A 304 -1.78 -10.11 11.30
CA ASP A 304 -1.96 -11.42 10.69
C ASP A 304 -1.78 -11.30 9.17
N ILE A 305 -0.72 -11.92 8.65
CA ILE A 305 -0.38 -11.86 7.23
C ILE A 305 -1.12 -12.89 6.37
N ARG A 306 -1.79 -13.89 6.96
CA ARG A 306 -2.44 -14.99 6.21
C ARG A 306 -3.47 -14.48 5.18
N PRO A 307 -4.39 -13.55 5.54
CA PRO A 307 -5.31 -13.01 4.56
C PRO A 307 -4.60 -12.20 3.46
N ALA A 308 -3.50 -11.53 3.78
CA ALA A 308 -2.73 -10.77 2.80
C ALA A 308 -2.03 -11.70 1.80
N ILE A 309 -1.46 -12.80 2.27
CA ILE A 309 -0.85 -13.85 1.44
C ILE A 309 -1.89 -14.43 0.47
N ASP A 310 -3.03 -14.90 0.98
CA ASP A 310 -4.08 -15.51 0.15
C ASP A 310 -4.60 -14.56 -0.93
N ASN A 311 -4.86 -13.30 -0.56
CA ASN A 311 -5.33 -12.29 -1.51
C ASN A 311 -4.28 -11.98 -2.56
N LEU A 312 -3.00 -11.89 -2.18
CA LEU A 312 -1.93 -11.55 -3.10
C LEU A 312 -1.61 -12.68 -4.07
N ILE A 313 -1.62 -13.94 -3.62
CA ILE A 313 -1.50 -15.12 -4.50
C ILE A 313 -2.58 -15.05 -5.58
N GLY A 314 -3.85 -14.94 -5.16
CA GLY A 314 -4.96 -14.87 -6.09
C GLY A 314 -4.85 -13.68 -7.05
N GLU A 315 -4.33 -12.54 -6.60
CA GLU A 315 -4.12 -11.39 -7.47
C GLU A 315 -3.01 -11.61 -8.50
N ILE A 316 -1.84 -12.12 -8.07
CA ILE A 316 -0.69 -12.35 -8.95
C ILE A 316 -1.01 -13.42 -9.99
N GLU A 317 -1.70 -14.51 -9.61
CA GLU A 317 -2.12 -15.55 -10.55
C GLU A 317 -2.99 -14.98 -11.68
N ASN A 318 -3.95 -14.13 -11.31
CA ASN A 318 -4.90 -13.51 -12.24
C ASN A 318 -4.34 -12.30 -13.01
N SER A 319 -3.15 -11.81 -12.66
CA SER A 319 -2.55 -10.59 -13.26
C SER A 319 -1.95 -10.79 -14.66
N GLY A 320 -1.90 -12.02 -15.19
CA GLY A 320 -1.26 -12.31 -16.47
C GLY A 320 0.26 -12.18 -16.41
N ASN A 321 0.87 -11.54 -17.42
CA ASN A 321 2.33 -11.32 -17.55
C ASN A 321 2.74 -9.89 -17.14
N GLN A 322 2.07 -9.33 -16.14
CA GLN A 322 2.29 -7.96 -15.66
C GLN A 322 3.52 -7.80 -14.76
N LEU A 323 4.05 -8.91 -14.24
CA LEU A 323 5.21 -8.99 -13.36
C LEU A 323 6.29 -9.85 -14.02
N GLN A 324 7.52 -9.36 -14.06
CA GLN A 324 8.68 -10.06 -14.61
C GLN A 324 9.14 -11.18 -13.67
N LEU A 325 9.03 -10.96 -12.35
CA LEU A 325 9.43 -11.88 -11.29
C LEU A 325 8.24 -12.67 -10.73
N LYS A 326 7.18 -12.84 -11.53
CA LYS A 326 5.92 -13.49 -11.13
C LYS A 326 6.13 -14.81 -10.40
N GLU A 327 6.85 -15.74 -11.02
CA GLU A 327 7.04 -17.10 -10.48
C GLU A 327 7.78 -17.04 -9.14
N HIS A 328 8.85 -16.24 -9.06
CA HIS A 328 9.59 -16.03 -7.82
C HIS A 328 8.69 -15.48 -6.69
N TYR A 329 7.75 -14.58 -7.00
CA TYR A 329 6.80 -14.09 -6.00
C TYR A 329 5.81 -15.17 -5.55
N LEU A 330 5.27 -15.95 -6.49
CA LEU A 330 4.33 -17.02 -6.20
C LEU A 330 4.97 -18.12 -5.36
N ASP A 331 6.15 -18.60 -5.74
CA ASP A 331 6.89 -19.64 -5.02
C ASP A 331 7.09 -19.23 -3.55
N ASN A 332 7.65 -18.04 -3.31
CA ASN A 332 7.84 -17.52 -1.96
C ASN A 332 6.53 -17.35 -1.17
N LEU A 333 5.45 -16.89 -1.83
CA LEU A 333 4.15 -16.73 -1.17
C LEU A 333 3.50 -18.08 -0.82
N TYR A 334 3.71 -19.10 -1.66
CA TYR A 334 3.24 -20.46 -1.38
C TYR A 334 4.00 -21.09 -0.23
N ASP A 335 5.32 -20.92 -0.17
CA ASP A 335 6.14 -21.37 0.96
C ASP A 335 5.71 -20.70 2.27
N LEU A 336 5.46 -19.39 2.23
CA LEU A 336 4.91 -18.66 3.37
C LEU A 336 3.51 -19.16 3.72
N LYS A 337 2.65 -19.41 2.74
CA LYS A 337 1.32 -19.95 3.01
C LYS A 337 1.40 -21.28 3.75
N GLU A 338 2.24 -22.21 3.28
CA GLU A 338 2.44 -23.51 3.92
C GLU A 338 2.97 -23.37 5.36
N LYS A 339 3.91 -22.44 5.59
CA LYS A 339 4.45 -22.16 6.93
C LYS A 339 3.38 -21.72 7.94
N TYR A 340 2.30 -21.09 7.48
CA TYR A 340 1.23 -20.53 8.33
C TYR A 340 -0.09 -21.33 8.31
N LEU A 341 -0.11 -22.49 7.63
CA LEU A 341 -1.17 -23.49 7.75
C LEU A 341 -1.09 -24.21 9.11
#